data_AF-A0A812S097-F1
#
_entry.id   AF-A0A812S097-F1
#
_cell.length_a   1.000
_cell.length_b   1.000
_cell.length_c   1.000
_cell.angle_alpha   90.00
_cell.angle_beta   90.00
_cell.angle_gamma   90.00
#
_symmetry.space_group_name_H-M   'P 1'
#
loop_
_entity.id
_entity.type
_entity.pdbx_description
1 polymer ?
#
loop_
_entity_poly.entity_id
_entity_poly.type
_entity_poly.pdbx_seq_one_letter_code
_entity_poly.pdbx_strand_id
1 'polypeptide(L)'
;MGGNPDVEVIVDQLPKPRRKLTSKTPLEEIELRAVKRVPMDVQELATTAAQEVLDDWDGAKAAHIVNVLATAGFFEERKFGVFRHGGTVGWLCGIMEYPTVARLLVQLILESAPEAVFTSIYVSHNAARSMHKDDNNDPHTLNYVLPVRCPEQGGELWVELQSGDVLHGQIERRDTSKGPIYGQMYPLREGESFSFGPRRFHEVAEWKGDRTVVIAYTPDCLGKLNQQDLEGLHSHGFPIPLSQLPEFHGGNSPKEENPQLQALDARASDEEEPDAPQWEMYLDLEPGMVKVTDAHQGEVHEPMVSKAEVSFTRGIEEILSGLTGPLDVTYNVSPEEVMKDLEKWRPAILKEVKGIEEAITKLHQGTVLRQQWVSTPGVQRLPTKFVFTVKPNDKADLSDASTWYKRKARLVICGNLATNDGSQVYAETAPAEAVRMALTLSSRDSWCVAILDVVAAFLRTPLGRSPRDPIVYCPTTTAT
;
A
#
# COMPACT_ATOMS: atom_id res chain seq x y z
N MET A 1 51.80 -14.79 -41.05
CA MET A 1 52.62 -14.31 -39.93
C MET A 1 51.67 -13.74 -38.91
N GLY A 2 51.62 -14.35 -37.73
CA GLY A 2 50.74 -13.93 -36.64
C GLY A 2 51.21 -12.62 -36.02
N GLY A 3 50.26 -11.73 -35.75
CA GLY A 3 50.46 -10.54 -34.93
C GLY A 3 49.93 -10.82 -33.53
N ASN A 4 50.81 -10.64 -32.56
CA ASN A 4 50.69 -11.00 -31.15
C ASN A 4 49.60 -10.18 -30.40
N PRO A 5 48.91 -10.72 -29.38
CA PRO A 5 47.91 -9.98 -28.59
C PRO A 5 48.48 -9.19 -27.40
N ASP A 6 49.78 -8.86 -27.38
CA ASP A 6 50.47 -8.28 -26.22
C ASP A 6 50.63 -6.75 -26.28
N VAL A 7 49.59 -6.01 -26.66
CA VAL A 7 49.57 -4.55 -26.45
C VAL A 7 48.38 -4.21 -25.56
N GLU A 8 48.60 -4.22 -24.25
CA GLU A 8 47.74 -3.50 -23.32
C GLU A 8 47.85 -2.00 -23.60
N VAL A 9 46.77 -1.43 -24.14
CA VAL A 9 46.59 0.01 -24.17
C VAL A 9 46.23 0.44 -22.74
N ILE A 10 47.24 0.74 -21.94
CA ILE A 10 47.04 1.46 -20.67
C ILE A 10 46.68 2.90 -21.05
N VAL A 11 45.39 3.22 -21.00
CA VAL A 11 44.92 4.59 -21.09
C VAL A 11 45.20 5.24 -19.74
N ASP A 12 46.24 6.08 -19.69
CA ASP A 12 46.54 6.92 -18.54
C ASP A 12 45.31 7.73 -18.12
N GLN A 13 45.17 7.86 -16.80
CA GLN A 13 44.03 8.40 -16.05
C GLN A 13 43.30 9.57 -16.76
N LEU A 14 42.24 9.24 -17.49
CA LEU A 14 41.19 10.22 -17.82
C LEU A 14 40.56 10.70 -16.49
N PRO A 15 40.42 12.02 -16.27
CA PRO A 15 39.80 12.53 -15.05
C PRO A 15 38.36 11.97 -14.98
N LYS A 16 38.10 11.11 -13.99
CA LYS A 16 36.77 10.53 -13.78
C LYS A 16 35.76 11.67 -13.54
N PRO A 17 34.83 11.96 -14.45
CA PRO A 17 33.83 13.01 -14.25
C PRO A 17 32.81 12.57 -13.19
N ARG A 18 32.11 13.52 -12.58
CA ARG A 18 31.13 13.30 -11.49
C ARG A 18 29.96 12.43 -11.99
N ARG A 19 30.04 11.12 -11.73
CA ARG A 19 29.26 10.01 -12.35
C ARG A 19 28.03 9.52 -11.56
N LYS A 20 27.65 10.19 -10.49
CA LYS A 20 26.45 9.93 -9.67
C LYS A 20 26.37 11.09 -8.68
N LEU A 21 25.18 11.33 -8.12
CA LEU A 21 25.11 11.95 -6.80
C LEU A 21 26.05 11.13 -5.89
N THR A 22 27.23 11.66 -5.57
CA THR A 22 28.22 10.99 -4.72
C THR A 22 27.71 10.83 -3.30
N SER A 23 26.69 11.58 -2.93
CA SER A 23 25.85 11.28 -1.80
C SER A 23 24.69 10.40 -2.29
N LYS A 24 24.57 9.20 -1.71
CA LYS A 24 23.22 8.65 -1.47
C LYS A 24 22.38 9.77 -0.85
N THR A 25 21.06 9.80 -1.08
CA THR A 25 20.18 10.64 -0.24
C THR A 25 20.70 10.54 1.19
N PRO A 26 21.17 11.67 1.78
CA PRO A 26 21.75 11.66 3.11
C PRO A 26 20.85 10.83 4.01
N LEU A 27 21.41 10.04 4.92
CA LEU A 27 20.58 9.23 5.84
C LEU A 27 19.53 10.10 6.57
N GLU A 28 19.86 11.39 6.73
CA GLU A 28 19.04 12.50 7.22
C GLU A 28 17.79 12.81 6.36
N GLU A 29 17.89 12.62 5.03
CA GLU A 29 16.85 12.90 4.04
C GLU A 29 16.09 11.61 3.62
N ILE A 30 16.57 10.43 4.02
CA ILE A 30 15.82 9.18 3.90
C ILE A 30 14.90 9.11 5.11
N GLU A 31 13.58 9.25 4.89
CA GLU A 31 12.60 8.91 5.92
C GLU A 31 12.64 7.39 6.15
N LEU A 32 13.54 6.95 7.03
CA LEU A 32 13.56 5.61 7.58
C LEU A 32 12.53 5.57 8.72
N ARG A 33 11.40 4.91 8.48
CA ARG A 33 10.57 4.47 9.60
C ARG A 33 11.17 3.21 10.16
N ALA A 34 11.61 3.28 11.42
CA ALA A 34 11.99 2.11 12.17
C ALA A 34 10.77 1.18 12.28
N VAL A 35 10.90 -0.04 11.74
CA VAL A 35 9.97 -1.10 12.11
C VAL A 35 10.25 -1.39 13.58
N LYS A 36 9.34 -0.96 14.46
CA LYS A 36 9.48 -1.22 15.90
C LYS A 36 9.55 -2.75 16.08
N ARG A 37 10.72 -3.26 16.44
CA ARG A 37 10.87 -4.66 16.83
C ARG A 37 10.08 -4.81 18.12
N VAL A 38 9.01 -5.57 18.03
CA VAL A 38 8.12 -5.83 19.16
C VAL A 38 8.93 -6.62 20.19
N PRO A 39 9.08 -6.16 21.44
CA PRO A 39 9.80 -6.91 22.48
C PRO A 39 9.25 -8.33 22.59
N MET A 40 10.10 -9.33 22.89
CA MET A 40 9.65 -10.74 22.98
C MET A 40 8.45 -10.91 23.92
N ASP A 41 8.44 -10.20 25.06
CA ASP A 41 7.34 -10.20 26.03
C ASP A 41 6.01 -9.75 25.41
N VAL A 42 6.04 -8.81 24.47
CA VAL A 42 4.83 -8.30 23.78
C VAL A 42 4.34 -9.31 22.74
N GLN A 43 5.25 -10.05 22.10
CA GLN A 43 4.89 -11.14 21.20
C GLN A 43 4.22 -12.30 21.97
N GLU A 44 4.80 -12.69 23.10
CA GLU A 44 4.24 -13.72 23.99
C GLU A 44 2.86 -13.30 24.53
N LEU A 45 2.71 -12.02 24.91
CA LEU A 45 1.42 -11.47 25.34
C LEU A 45 0.37 -11.51 24.21
N ALA A 46 0.77 -11.16 22.98
CA ALA A 46 -0.09 -11.16 21.81
C ALA A 46 -0.43 -12.57 21.28
N THR A 47 0.24 -13.61 21.77
CA THR A 47 0.06 -14.99 21.30
C THR A 47 -0.44 -15.89 22.43
N THR A 48 0.45 -16.33 23.32
CA THR A 48 0.16 -17.28 24.42
C THR A 48 -0.86 -16.70 25.40
N ALA A 49 -0.59 -15.53 25.98
CA ALA A 49 -1.48 -14.97 27.00
C ALA A 49 -2.86 -14.58 26.42
N ALA A 50 -2.89 -14.05 25.19
CA ALA A 50 -4.15 -13.79 24.49
C ALA A 50 -4.94 -15.09 24.22
N GLN A 51 -4.26 -16.20 23.95
CA GLN A 51 -4.92 -17.49 23.74
C GLN A 51 -5.46 -18.06 25.04
N GLU A 52 -4.69 -17.99 26.14
CA GLU A 52 -5.15 -18.43 27.47
C GLU A 52 -6.42 -17.70 27.91
N VAL A 53 -6.48 -16.37 27.68
CA VAL A 53 -7.68 -15.57 27.97
C VAL A 53 -8.84 -15.92 27.02
N LEU A 54 -8.59 -16.36 25.79
CA LEU A 54 -9.67 -16.83 24.91
C LEU A 54 -10.21 -18.21 25.33
N ASP A 55 -9.33 -19.09 25.81
CA ASP A 55 -9.70 -20.43 26.26
C ASP A 55 -10.51 -20.41 27.56
N ASP A 56 -10.18 -19.48 28.48
CA ASP A 56 -10.93 -19.18 29.71
C ASP A 56 -11.30 -17.69 29.74
N TRP A 57 -12.41 -17.35 29.06
CA TRP A 57 -12.81 -15.96 28.82
C TRP A 57 -12.89 -15.12 30.10
N ASP A 58 -12.09 -14.06 30.12
CA ASP A 58 -12.08 -13.03 31.15
C ASP A 58 -11.93 -11.65 30.49
N GLY A 59 -13.05 -10.93 30.37
CA GLY A 59 -13.08 -9.62 29.71
C GLY A 59 -12.17 -8.58 30.36
N ALA A 60 -11.96 -8.64 31.69
CA ALA A 60 -11.07 -7.71 32.39
C ALA A 60 -9.60 -7.99 32.07
N LYS A 61 -9.20 -9.27 32.02
CA LYS A 61 -7.85 -9.66 31.57
C LYS A 61 -7.64 -9.34 30.09
N ALA A 62 -8.63 -9.56 29.24
CA ALA A 62 -8.56 -9.21 27.82
C ALA A 62 -8.34 -7.71 27.63
N ALA A 63 -9.13 -6.88 28.31
CA ALA A 63 -8.97 -5.43 28.34
C ALA A 63 -7.57 -5.02 28.83
N HIS A 64 -7.07 -5.66 29.90
CA HIS A 64 -5.73 -5.41 30.40
C HIS A 64 -4.64 -5.73 29.37
N ILE A 65 -4.69 -6.90 28.72
CA ILE A 65 -3.76 -7.30 27.66
C ILE A 65 -3.78 -6.27 26.52
N VAL A 66 -4.97 -5.89 26.05
CA VAL A 66 -5.11 -4.88 24.98
C VAL A 66 -4.47 -3.56 25.38
N ASN A 67 -4.66 -3.11 26.61
CA ASN A 67 -4.03 -1.86 27.06
C ASN A 67 -2.51 -1.97 27.14
N VAL A 68 -1.96 -3.09 27.63
CA VAL A 68 -0.50 -3.31 27.67
C VAL A 68 0.09 -3.34 26.27
N LEU A 69 -0.54 -4.06 25.33
CA LEU A 69 -0.14 -4.09 23.92
C LEU A 69 -0.20 -2.69 23.29
N ALA A 70 -1.26 -1.92 23.60
CA ALA A 70 -1.43 -0.55 23.13
C ALA A 70 -0.34 0.40 23.64
N THR A 71 -0.02 0.36 24.93
CA THR A 71 1.07 1.15 25.53
C THR A 71 2.44 0.77 24.96
N ALA A 72 2.62 -0.49 24.56
CA ALA A 72 3.83 -0.94 23.87
C ALA A 72 3.90 -0.53 22.39
N GLY A 73 2.89 0.17 21.86
CA GLY A 73 2.83 0.60 20.45
C GLY A 73 2.50 -0.52 19.46
N PHE A 74 2.03 -1.68 19.92
CA PHE A 74 1.76 -2.86 19.08
C PHE A 74 0.75 -2.57 17.95
N PHE A 75 -0.24 -1.71 18.22
CA PHE A 75 -1.35 -1.41 17.32
C PHE A 75 -1.12 -0.21 16.39
N GLU A 76 0.01 0.50 16.47
CA GLU A 76 0.27 1.70 15.64
C GLU A 76 0.23 1.40 14.14
N GLU A 77 0.69 0.22 13.74
CA GLU A 77 0.76 -0.25 12.35
C GLU A 77 -0.17 -1.43 12.07
N ARG A 78 -0.96 -1.88 13.06
CA ARG A 78 -1.76 -3.10 12.98
C ARG A 78 -3.24 -2.81 13.12
N LYS A 79 -3.97 -3.22 12.09
CA LYS A 79 -5.43 -3.28 12.06
C LYS A 79 -5.84 -4.70 11.67
N PHE A 80 -7.07 -5.09 12.00
CA PHE A 80 -7.55 -6.45 11.84
C PHE A 80 -8.86 -6.48 11.05
N GLY A 81 -9.10 -7.57 10.33
CA GLY A 81 -10.25 -7.75 9.45
C GLY A 81 -9.93 -7.34 8.00
N VAL A 82 -10.91 -6.78 7.31
CA VAL A 82 -10.78 -6.40 5.90
C VAL A 82 -10.47 -4.91 5.71
N PHE A 83 -10.00 -4.53 4.54
CA PHE A 83 -9.87 -3.13 4.15
C PHE A 83 -10.52 -2.90 2.79
N ARG A 84 -10.86 -1.64 2.54
CA ARG A 84 -11.27 -1.16 1.23
C ARG A 84 -10.42 0.05 0.85
N HIS A 85 -9.68 -0.04 -0.24
CA HIS A 85 -8.92 1.09 -0.77
C HIS A 85 -9.01 1.11 -2.30
N GLY A 86 -9.46 2.25 -2.85
CA GLY A 86 -9.58 2.42 -4.31
C GLY A 86 -10.48 1.38 -4.98
N GLY A 87 -11.47 0.84 -4.27
CA GLY A 87 -12.35 -0.22 -4.78
C GLY A 87 -11.78 -1.64 -4.69
N THR A 88 -10.55 -1.83 -4.22
CA THR A 88 -10.01 -3.16 -3.86
C THR A 88 -10.41 -3.49 -2.43
N VAL A 89 -10.78 -4.75 -2.21
CA VAL A 89 -11.04 -5.30 -0.88
C VAL A 89 -10.01 -6.40 -0.62
N GLY A 90 -9.51 -6.47 0.61
CA GLY A 90 -8.54 -7.47 1.01
C GLY A 90 -8.37 -7.53 2.52
N TRP A 91 -7.46 -8.40 2.97
CA TRP A 91 -7.19 -8.63 4.38
C TRP A 91 -6.12 -7.66 4.93
N LEU A 92 -6.35 -7.14 6.13
CA LEU A 92 -5.35 -6.37 6.87
C LEU A 92 -4.31 -7.31 7.45
N CYS A 93 -3.01 -7.00 7.33
CA CYS A 93 -1.93 -7.90 7.76
C CYS A 93 -2.02 -8.34 9.23
N GLY A 94 -2.58 -7.49 10.11
CA GLY A 94 -2.67 -7.79 11.53
C GLY A 94 -3.42 -9.08 11.84
N ILE A 95 -4.47 -9.43 11.08
CA ILE A 95 -5.22 -10.67 11.31
C ILE A 95 -4.45 -11.92 10.85
N MET A 96 -3.59 -11.77 9.85
CA MET A 96 -2.74 -12.86 9.36
C MET A 96 -1.57 -13.11 10.30
N GLU A 97 -1.00 -12.04 10.86
CA GLU A 97 0.15 -12.12 11.78
C GLU A 97 -0.26 -12.51 13.20
N TYR A 98 -1.39 -11.98 13.70
CA TYR A 98 -1.85 -12.15 15.08
C TYR A 98 -3.36 -12.48 15.14
N PRO A 99 -3.77 -13.66 14.65
CA PRO A 99 -5.18 -14.07 14.60
C PRO A 99 -5.82 -14.16 15.99
N THR A 100 -5.04 -14.55 17.01
CA THR A 100 -5.48 -14.60 18.42
C THR A 100 -5.88 -13.22 18.93
N VAL A 101 -5.10 -12.19 18.65
CA VAL A 101 -5.44 -10.81 19.03
C VAL A 101 -6.71 -10.34 18.31
N ALA A 102 -6.87 -10.67 17.03
CA ALA A 102 -8.08 -10.34 16.30
C ALA A 102 -9.34 -10.92 16.99
N ARG A 103 -9.31 -12.21 17.34
CA ARG A 103 -10.40 -12.88 18.07
C ARG A 103 -10.66 -12.26 19.43
N LEU A 104 -9.60 -11.94 20.19
CA LEU A 104 -9.70 -11.29 21.49
C LEU A 104 -10.38 -9.92 21.41
N LEU A 105 -10.01 -9.10 20.42
CA LEU A 105 -10.63 -7.79 20.20
C LEU A 105 -12.10 -7.91 19.79
N VAL A 106 -12.43 -8.89 18.93
CA VAL A 106 -13.80 -9.13 18.49
C VAL A 106 -14.67 -9.56 19.67
N GLN A 107 -14.20 -10.51 20.48
CA GLN A 107 -14.92 -11.00 21.65
C GLN A 107 -15.14 -9.90 22.70
N LEU A 108 -14.18 -8.99 22.90
CA LEU A 108 -14.33 -7.82 23.77
C LEU A 108 -15.49 -6.91 23.34
N ILE A 109 -15.61 -6.62 22.03
CA ILE A 109 -16.72 -5.82 21.51
C ILE A 109 -18.05 -6.56 21.67
N LEU A 110 -18.08 -7.87 21.41
CA LEU A 110 -19.30 -8.67 21.49
C LEU A 110 -19.77 -8.89 22.94
N GLU A 111 -18.88 -8.88 23.92
CA GLU A 111 -19.26 -8.90 25.34
C GLU A 111 -19.98 -7.61 25.76
N SER A 112 -19.52 -6.44 25.26
CA SER A 112 -20.13 -5.15 25.59
C SER A 112 -21.35 -4.79 24.72
N ALA A 113 -21.37 -5.27 23.47
CA ALA A 113 -22.44 -5.06 22.50
C ALA A 113 -22.72 -6.36 21.71
N PRO A 114 -23.56 -7.28 22.25
CA PRO A 114 -23.83 -8.58 21.63
C PRO A 114 -24.48 -8.50 20.24
N GLU A 115 -25.15 -7.39 19.92
CA GLU A 115 -25.76 -7.11 18.63
C GLU A 115 -24.81 -6.43 17.62
N ALA A 116 -23.55 -6.20 18.00
CA ALA A 116 -22.61 -5.51 17.13
C ALA A 116 -22.33 -6.31 15.85
N VAL A 117 -22.30 -5.62 14.72
CA VAL A 117 -21.92 -6.18 13.42
C VAL A 117 -20.82 -5.36 12.77
N PHE A 118 -19.73 -6.01 12.38
CA PHE A 118 -18.56 -5.35 11.79
C PHE A 118 -17.62 -6.33 11.08
N THR A 119 -16.75 -5.81 10.21
CA THR A 119 -15.76 -6.61 9.46
C THR A 119 -14.33 -6.15 9.68
N SER A 120 -14.11 -5.11 10.49
CA SER A 120 -12.79 -4.56 10.78
C SER A 120 -12.73 -4.01 12.20
N ILE A 121 -11.56 -4.11 12.81
CA ILE A 121 -11.33 -3.66 14.17
C ILE A 121 -9.89 -3.17 14.34
N TYR A 122 -9.71 -2.10 15.12
CA TYR A 122 -8.38 -1.62 15.50
C TYR A 122 -8.40 -0.98 16.88
N VAL A 123 -7.21 -0.79 17.46
CA VAL A 123 -7.04 -0.13 18.75
C VAL A 123 -6.40 1.22 18.55
N SER A 124 -7.01 2.26 19.12
CA SER A 124 -6.49 3.62 19.10
C SER A 124 -5.94 3.98 20.49
N HIS A 125 -4.64 4.22 20.56
CA HIS A 125 -3.95 4.61 21.80
C HIS A 125 -3.37 6.01 21.66
N ASN A 126 -3.78 6.92 22.54
CA ASN A 126 -3.29 8.31 22.61
C ASN A 126 -3.25 9.06 21.26
N ALA A 127 -4.15 8.69 20.34
CA ALA A 127 -4.22 9.25 19.01
C ALA A 127 -5.38 10.26 18.91
N ALA A 128 -5.04 11.51 18.61
CA ALA A 128 -6.02 12.54 18.34
C ALA A 128 -6.59 12.39 16.92
N ARG A 129 -7.86 12.76 16.76
CA ARG A 129 -8.54 12.83 15.47
C ARG A 129 -9.40 14.09 15.42
N SER A 130 -9.05 14.98 14.50
CA SER A 130 -9.84 16.16 14.18
C SER A 130 -11.19 15.78 13.58
N MET A 131 -12.12 16.72 13.53
CA MET A 131 -13.46 16.52 12.96
C MET A 131 -13.43 15.94 11.54
N HIS A 132 -14.05 14.78 11.36
CA HIS A 132 -14.12 14.07 10.07
C HIS A 132 -15.36 13.18 9.98
N LYS A 133 -15.52 12.52 8.82
CA LYS A 133 -16.51 11.46 8.56
C LYS A 133 -15.80 10.25 8.00
N ASP A 134 -16.36 9.08 8.25
CA ASP A 134 -15.87 7.83 7.67
C ASP A 134 -16.65 7.51 6.40
N ASP A 135 -16.47 8.34 5.37
CA ASP A 135 -17.25 8.23 4.11
C ASP A 135 -17.06 6.89 3.38
N ASN A 136 -15.99 6.15 3.71
CA ASN A 136 -15.67 4.85 3.14
C ASN A 136 -16.28 3.67 3.89
N ASN A 137 -16.87 3.89 5.07
CA ASN A 137 -17.56 2.86 5.82
C ASN A 137 -18.98 2.65 5.30
N ASP A 138 -19.50 1.44 5.50
CA ASP A 138 -20.84 1.05 5.08
C ASP A 138 -21.90 1.89 5.82
N PRO A 139 -22.71 2.70 5.11
CA PRO A 139 -23.73 3.54 5.72
C PRO A 139 -24.84 2.76 6.44
N HIS A 140 -24.97 1.46 6.18
CA HIS A 140 -25.95 0.59 6.83
C HIS A 140 -25.44 -0.02 8.14
N THR A 141 -24.21 0.29 8.53
CA THR A 141 -23.57 -0.21 9.75
C THR A 141 -23.28 0.91 10.73
N LEU A 142 -22.89 0.53 11.95
CA LEU A 142 -22.44 1.44 12.98
C LEU A 142 -20.95 1.23 13.22
N ASN A 143 -20.28 2.31 13.62
CA ASN A 143 -18.97 2.22 14.26
C ASN A 143 -19.21 2.01 15.75
N TYR A 144 -18.48 1.08 16.36
CA TYR A 144 -18.53 0.77 17.80
C TYR A 144 -17.23 1.22 18.44
N VAL A 145 -17.32 1.86 19.60
CA VAL A 145 -16.18 2.33 20.38
C VAL A 145 -16.29 1.73 21.78
N LEU A 146 -15.29 0.95 22.16
CA LEU A 146 -15.16 0.37 23.49
C LEU A 146 -13.95 0.98 24.19
N PRO A 147 -14.14 1.81 25.22
CA PRO A 147 -13.05 2.29 26.05
C PRO A 147 -12.46 1.14 26.87
N VAL A 148 -11.15 0.95 26.75
CA VAL A 148 -10.37 -0.03 27.52
C VAL A 148 -9.53 0.68 28.57
N ARG A 149 -9.12 1.92 28.29
CA ARG A 149 -8.48 2.81 29.25
C ARG A 149 -9.03 4.22 29.07
N CYS A 150 -9.67 4.73 30.12
CA CYS A 150 -10.16 6.10 30.13
C CYS A 150 -9.07 7.08 30.61
N PRO A 151 -8.98 8.28 30.01
CA PRO A 151 -8.11 9.33 30.51
C PRO A 151 -8.63 9.87 31.85
N GLU A 152 -7.78 10.57 32.60
CA GLU A 152 -8.15 11.20 33.87
C GLU A 152 -9.17 12.33 33.66
N GLN A 153 -9.06 13.05 32.54
CA GLN A 153 -9.90 14.18 32.16
C GLN A 153 -10.10 14.21 30.64
N GLY A 154 -11.32 14.49 30.20
CA GLY A 154 -11.65 14.70 28.79
C GLY A 154 -11.66 13.42 27.94
N GLY A 155 -11.35 13.56 26.65
CA GLY A 155 -11.19 12.44 25.71
C GLY A 155 -12.48 11.84 25.17
N GLU A 156 -13.62 12.43 25.51
CA GLU A 156 -14.93 12.09 24.96
C GLU A 156 -14.93 12.15 23.43
N LEU A 157 -15.86 11.42 22.83
CA LEU A 157 -16.10 11.52 21.39
C LEU A 157 -17.28 12.46 21.14
N TRP A 158 -17.03 13.60 20.51
CA TRP A 158 -18.11 14.44 20.02
C TRP A 158 -18.65 13.82 18.72
N VAL A 159 -19.96 13.68 18.61
CA VAL A 159 -20.62 13.14 17.39
C VAL A 159 -21.81 14.01 17.00
N GLU A 160 -21.90 14.35 15.73
CA GLU A 160 -23.00 15.09 15.10
C GLU A 160 -24.35 14.44 15.41
N LEU A 161 -25.30 15.29 15.83
CA LEU A 161 -26.68 14.93 16.06
C LEU A 161 -27.48 15.00 14.77
N GLN A 162 -28.40 14.05 14.60
CA GLN A 162 -29.40 14.05 13.54
C GLN A 162 -30.80 13.87 14.13
N SER A 163 -31.81 14.14 13.32
CA SER A 163 -33.20 13.96 13.72
C SER A 163 -33.48 12.50 14.09
N GLY A 164 -34.06 12.28 15.26
CA GLY A 164 -34.38 10.94 15.77
C GLY A 164 -33.36 10.37 16.76
N ASP A 165 -32.27 11.09 17.03
CA ASP A 165 -31.26 10.63 17.98
C ASP A 165 -31.71 10.67 19.43
N VAL A 166 -31.18 9.73 20.20
CA VAL A 166 -31.20 9.75 21.65
C VAL A 166 -30.02 10.61 22.15
N LEU A 167 -30.30 11.48 23.12
CA LEU A 167 -29.29 12.29 23.78
C LEU A 167 -28.66 11.50 24.92
N HIS A 168 -27.35 11.31 24.84
CA HIS A 168 -26.50 10.59 25.80
C HIS A 168 -25.63 11.52 26.63
N GLY A 169 -25.32 12.71 26.12
CA GLY A 169 -24.42 13.65 26.80
C GLY A 169 -24.66 15.11 26.45
N GLN A 170 -23.69 15.95 26.82
CA GLN A 170 -23.76 17.39 26.62
C GLN A 170 -23.77 17.73 25.12
N ILE A 171 -24.69 18.60 24.72
CA ILE A 171 -24.76 19.11 23.35
C ILE A 171 -23.79 20.28 23.19
N GLU A 172 -22.97 20.22 22.16
CA GLU A 172 -22.04 21.28 21.78
C GLU A 172 -22.11 21.62 20.30
N ARG A 173 -21.82 22.89 19.99
CA ARG A 173 -21.74 23.39 18.62
C ARG A 173 -20.32 23.23 18.07
N ARG A 174 -20.21 22.87 16.79
CA ARG A 174 -19.00 22.96 15.98
C ARG A 174 -19.27 23.75 14.72
N ASP A 175 -18.26 24.46 14.25
CA ASP A 175 -18.37 25.27 13.03
C ASP A 175 -17.75 24.52 11.84
N THR A 176 -18.51 24.38 10.75
CA THR A 176 -18.04 23.78 9.49
C THR A 176 -18.05 24.80 8.36
N SER A 177 -17.44 24.45 7.23
CA SER A 177 -17.52 25.24 6.00
C SER A 177 -18.95 25.45 5.48
N LYS A 178 -19.91 24.62 5.90
CA LYS A 178 -21.33 24.72 5.52
C LYS A 178 -22.21 25.39 6.58
N GLY A 179 -21.63 25.85 7.69
CA GLY A 179 -22.33 26.45 8.82
C GLY A 179 -22.18 25.66 10.13
N PRO A 180 -22.83 26.12 11.21
CA PRO A 180 -22.76 25.47 12.51
C PRO A 180 -23.52 24.13 12.50
N ILE A 181 -22.91 23.12 13.10
CA ILE A 181 -23.52 21.82 13.38
C ILE A 181 -23.55 21.58 14.89
N TYR A 182 -24.54 20.83 15.35
CA TYR A 182 -24.67 20.46 16.76
C TYR A 182 -24.42 18.96 16.89
N GLY A 183 -23.73 18.60 17.96
CA GLY A 183 -23.42 17.22 18.29
C GLY A 183 -23.40 17.02 19.79
N GLN A 184 -23.28 15.78 20.21
CA GLN A 184 -23.25 15.40 21.61
C GLN A 184 -21.92 14.76 22.00
N MET A 185 -21.50 14.97 23.24
CA MET A 185 -20.31 14.35 23.82
C MET A 185 -20.65 12.97 24.38
N TYR A 186 -20.04 11.92 23.81
CA TYR A 186 -20.13 10.57 24.35
C TYR A 186 -19.11 10.38 25.48
N PRO A 187 -19.56 10.19 26.74
CA PRO A 187 -18.65 9.96 27.84
C PRO A 187 -17.95 8.61 27.67
N LEU A 188 -16.67 8.55 28.05
CA LEU A 188 -15.93 7.30 28.05
C LEU A 188 -16.07 6.60 29.41
N ARG A 189 -16.43 5.32 29.38
CA ARG A 189 -16.49 4.44 30.55
C ARG A 189 -15.82 3.11 30.18
N GLU A 190 -14.85 2.68 30.98
CA GLU A 190 -14.13 1.42 30.71
C GLU A 190 -15.12 0.25 30.70
N GLY A 191 -15.08 -0.57 29.65
CA GLY A 191 -15.97 -1.72 29.48
C GLY A 191 -17.36 -1.41 28.91
N GLU A 192 -17.77 -0.14 28.83
CA GLU A 192 -19.06 0.24 28.24
C GLU A 192 -18.88 0.78 26.82
N SER A 193 -19.32 0.01 25.82
CA SER A 193 -19.28 0.46 24.43
C SER A 193 -20.44 1.38 24.07
N PHE A 194 -20.21 2.27 23.11
CA PHE A 194 -21.26 3.03 22.43
C PHE A 194 -21.07 2.96 20.91
N SER A 195 -22.12 3.28 20.16
CA SER A 195 -22.12 3.19 18.70
C SER A 195 -22.65 4.44 18.04
N PHE A 196 -22.19 4.71 16.82
CA PHE A 196 -22.63 5.84 16.02
C PHE A 196 -22.56 5.55 14.53
N GLY A 197 -23.34 6.30 13.74
CA GLY A 197 -23.33 6.16 12.29
C GLY A 197 -22.02 6.70 11.66
N PRO A 198 -21.37 5.97 10.75
CA PRO A 198 -20.04 6.34 10.22
C PRO A 198 -20.02 7.65 9.42
N ARG A 199 -21.15 8.04 8.82
CA ARG A 199 -21.28 9.27 8.01
C ARG A 199 -21.62 10.51 8.82
N ARG A 200 -21.42 10.47 10.14
CA ARG A 200 -21.60 11.61 11.05
C ARG A 200 -20.27 12.30 11.28
N PHE A 201 -20.30 13.63 11.34
CA PHE A 201 -19.12 14.35 11.80
C PHE A 201 -18.80 13.92 13.22
N HIS A 202 -17.55 13.60 13.48
CA HIS A 202 -17.10 13.24 14.81
C HIS A 202 -15.64 13.66 15.04
N GLU A 203 -15.31 13.94 16.29
CA GLU A 203 -13.97 14.34 16.73
C GLU A 203 -13.67 13.83 18.13
N VAL A 204 -12.39 13.64 18.43
CA VAL A 204 -11.93 13.30 19.77
C VAL A 204 -11.62 14.59 20.51
N ALA A 205 -12.29 14.82 21.65
CA ALA A 205 -11.99 15.96 22.50
C ALA A 205 -10.60 15.85 23.14
N GLU A 206 -10.00 16.98 23.50
CA GLU A 206 -8.72 16.99 24.22
C GLU A 206 -8.81 16.21 25.54
N TRP A 207 -7.70 15.60 25.95
CA TRP A 207 -7.65 14.79 27.18
C TRP A 207 -6.33 14.92 27.91
N LYS A 208 -6.34 14.49 29.17
CA LYS A 208 -5.15 14.32 30.01
C LYS A 208 -5.09 12.91 30.58
N GLY A 209 -3.92 12.28 30.48
CA GLY A 209 -3.70 10.88 30.83
C GLY A 209 -3.77 9.96 29.61
N ASP A 210 -3.84 8.66 29.84
CA ASP A 210 -3.86 7.66 28.77
C ASP A 210 -5.27 7.35 28.29
N ARG A 211 -5.42 7.26 26.97
CA ARG A 211 -6.69 6.93 26.31
C ARG A 211 -6.46 5.76 25.36
N THR A 212 -7.08 4.62 25.68
CA THR A 212 -7.08 3.42 24.81
C THR A 212 -8.53 3.04 24.51
N VAL A 213 -8.89 3.04 23.23
CA VAL A 213 -10.21 2.60 22.77
C VAL A 213 -10.07 1.55 21.67
N VAL A 214 -10.90 0.52 21.72
CA VAL A 214 -11.09 -0.44 20.62
C VAL A 214 -12.20 0.08 19.73
N ILE A 215 -11.96 0.10 18.43
CA ILE A 215 -12.88 0.65 17.43
C ILE A 215 -13.18 -0.44 16.41
N ALA A 216 -14.43 -0.88 16.38
CA ALA A 216 -14.98 -1.81 15.39
C ALA A 216 -15.78 -1.03 14.34
N TYR A 217 -15.57 -1.36 13.07
CA TYR A 217 -16.16 -0.66 11.95
C TYR A 217 -16.28 -1.56 10.71
N THR A 218 -17.05 -1.12 9.73
CA THR A 218 -17.25 -1.87 8.47
C THR A 218 -16.88 -0.98 7.29
N PRO A 219 -15.75 -1.22 6.60
CA PRO A 219 -15.52 -0.66 5.29
C PRO A 219 -16.62 -1.11 4.31
N ASP A 220 -17.10 -0.21 3.45
CA ASP A 220 -18.06 -0.57 2.42
C ASP A 220 -17.39 -1.43 1.34
N CYS A 221 -17.45 -2.76 1.50
CA CYS A 221 -16.78 -3.70 0.60
C CYS A 221 -17.53 -3.90 -0.73
N LEU A 222 -18.67 -3.21 -0.94
CA LEU A 222 -19.41 -3.21 -2.20
C LEU A 222 -19.77 -4.61 -2.74
N GLY A 223 -20.02 -5.57 -1.85
CA GLY A 223 -20.33 -6.97 -2.21
C GLY A 223 -19.16 -7.76 -2.80
N LYS A 224 -17.91 -7.32 -2.58
CA LYS A 224 -16.71 -7.98 -3.12
C LYS A 224 -16.12 -9.06 -2.20
N LEU A 225 -16.66 -9.23 -1.00
CA LEU A 225 -16.27 -10.34 -0.12
C LEU A 225 -16.80 -11.64 -0.72
N ASN A 226 -15.90 -12.56 -1.06
CA ASN A 226 -16.29 -13.87 -1.54
C ASN A 226 -16.58 -14.82 -0.36
N GLN A 227 -17.05 -16.03 -0.65
CA GLN A 227 -17.39 -17.02 0.39
C GLN A 227 -16.20 -17.37 1.29
N GLN A 228 -14.98 -17.45 0.74
CA GLN A 228 -13.77 -17.72 1.52
C GLN A 228 -13.44 -16.55 2.45
N ASP A 229 -13.68 -15.31 2.04
CA ASP A 229 -13.49 -14.14 2.90
C ASP A 229 -14.49 -14.14 4.07
N LEU A 230 -15.74 -14.52 3.81
CA LEU A 230 -16.78 -14.63 4.83
C LEU A 230 -16.47 -15.75 5.83
N GLU A 231 -16.02 -16.92 5.36
CA GLU A 231 -15.58 -18.02 6.21
C GLU A 231 -14.35 -17.64 7.04
N GLY A 232 -13.41 -16.92 6.43
CA GLY A 232 -12.27 -16.31 7.12
C GLY A 232 -12.72 -15.38 8.24
N LEU A 233 -13.65 -14.47 7.98
CA LEU A 233 -14.13 -13.52 8.99
C LEU A 233 -14.85 -14.26 10.12
N HIS A 234 -15.70 -15.23 9.77
CA HIS A 234 -16.44 -16.05 10.71
C HIS A 234 -15.51 -16.90 11.61
N SER A 235 -14.48 -17.53 11.05
CA SER A 235 -13.48 -18.31 11.81
C SER A 235 -12.66 -17.46 12.80
N HIS A 236 -12.54 -16.15 12.53
CA HIS A 236 -11.94 -15.18 13.44
C HIS A 236 -12.98 -14.48 14.34
N GLY A 237 -14.24 -14.95 14.34
CA GLY A 237 -15.31 -14.50 15.21
C GLY A 237 -16.04 -13.23 14.77
N PHE A 238 -15.72 -12.65 13.61
CA PHE A 238 -16.33 -11.38 13.19
C PHE A 238 -17.85 -11.54 12.94
N PRO A 239 -18.68 -10.67 13.54
CA PRO A 239 -20.12 -10.65 13.29
C PRO A 239 -20.42 -9.91 11.98
N ILE A 240 -20.43 -10.62 10.85
CA ILE A 240 -20.54 -10.02 9.52
C ILE A 240 -21.92 -9.37 9.32
N PRO A 241 -22.00 -8.06 8.98
CA PRO A 241 -23.26 -7.40 8.66
C PRO A 241 -23.93 -7.99 7.41
N LEU A 242 -25.27 -8.06 7.40
CA LEU A 242 -26.04 -8.50 6.22
C LEU A 242 -25.73 -7.69 4.97
N SER A 243 -25.45 -6.39 5.14
CA SER A 243 -25.09 -5.49 4.04
C SER A 243 -23.77 -5.83 3.36
N GLN A 244 -22.94 -6.67 3.97
CA GLN A 244 -21.67 -7.13 3.40
C GLN A 244 -21.78 -8.49 2.68
N LEU A 245 -22.95 -9.14 2.75
CA LEU A 245 -23.19 -10.42 2.10
C LEU A 245 -23.40 -10.23 0.58
N PRO A 246 -22.88 -11.14 -0.26
CA PRO A 246 -23.06 -11.08 -1.72
C PRO A 246 -24.53 -10.98 -2.14
N GLU A 247 -25.43 -11.65 -1.42
CA GLU A 247 -26.87 -11.70 -1.70
C GLU A 247 -27.54 -10.33 -1.51
N PHE A 248 -27.04 -9.50 -0.59
CA PHE A 248 -27.58 -8.17 -0.32
C PHE A 248 -27.38 -7.21 -1.49
N HIS A 249 -26.30 -7.38 -2.25
CA HIS A 249 -26.03 -6.59 -3.45
C HIS A 249 -26.70 -7.12 -4.73
N GLY A 250 -27.24 -8.35 -4.69
CA GLY A 250 -28.23 -8.90 -5.61
C GLY A 250 -27.87 -9.01 -7.10
N GLY A 251 -27.72 -10.25 -7.61
CA GLY A 251 -28.24 -10.59 -8.94
C GLY A 251 -27.30 -11.19 -9.99
N ASN A 252 -26.12 -11.72 -9.64
CA ASN A 252 -25.40 -12.67 -10.51
C ASN A 252 -24.52 -13.54 -9.62
N SER A 253 -24.98 -14.76 -9.33
CA SER A 253 -24.12 -15.84 -8.86
C SER A 253 -22.89 -15.94 -9.77
N PRO A 254 -21.66 -15.69 -9.29
CA PRO A 254 -20.47 -16.11 -10.01
C PRO A 254 -20.48 -17.64 -9.98
N LYS A 255 -20.33 -18.25 -11.15
CA LYS A 255 -20.06 -19.69 -11.24
C LYS A 255 -18.86 -20.00 -10.35
N GLU A 256 -19.02 -21.01 -9.50
CA GLU A 256 -17.93 -21.64 -8.75
C GLU A 256 -16.78 -21.99 -9.71
N GLU A 257 -15.67 -21.29 -9.59
CA GLU A 257 -14.37 -21.83 -9.99
C GLU A 257 -13.56 -21.98 -8.71
N ASN A 258 -13.63 -23.20 -8.15
CA ASN A 258 -12.81 -23.62 -7.02
C ASN A 258 -11.32 -23.58 -7.44
N PRO A 259 -10.45 -22.81 -6.76
CA PRO A 259 -9.01 -23.04 -6.85
C PRO A 259 -8.70 -24.36 -6.16
N GLN A 260 -8.17 -25.34 -6.90
CA GLN A 260 -7.63 -26.56 -6.31
C GLN A 260 -6.38 -26.23 -5.50
N LEU A 261 -6.44 -26.42 -4.18
CA LEU A 261 -5.24 -26.49 -3.34
C LEU A 261 -4.43 -27.73 -3.71
N GLN A 262 -3.21 -27.55 -4.21
CA GLN A 262 -2.19 -28.58 -4.10
C GLN A 262 -1.66 -28.56 -2.67
N ALA A 263 -2.05 -29.56 -1.88
CA ALA A 263 -1.37 -29.89 -0.64
C ALA A 263 0.04 -30.40 -0.97
N LEU A 264 1.05 -29.65 -0.54
CA LEU A 264 2.42 -30.15 -0.38
C LEU A 264 2.55 -30.61 1.06
N ASP A 265 2.57 -31.93 1.24
CA ASP A 265 2.89 -32.58 2.52
C ASP A 265 4.31 -32.18 2.95
N ALA A 266 4.40 -31.30 3.94
CA ALA A 266 5.62 -31.15 4.73
C ALA A 266 5.71 -32.36 5.66
N ARG A 267 6.45 -33.38 5.23
CA ARG A 267 6.91 -34.43 6.14
C ARG A 267 7.84 -33.79 7.15
N ALA A 268 7.37 -33.70 8.40
CA ALA A 268 8.22 -33.48 9.55
C ALA A 268 9.21 -34.65 9.64
N SER A 269 10.49 -34.33 9.61
CA SER A 269 11.53 -35.18 10.19
C SER A 269 12.00 -34.51 11.47
N ASP A 270 11.73 -35.17 12.58
CA ASP A 270 12.45 -34.96 13.83
C ASP A 270 13.94 -35.21 13.58
N GLU A 271 14.81 -34.32 14.09
CA GLU A 271 16.04 -34.66 14.84
C GLU A 271 16.89 -33.39 15.09
N GLU A 272 17.01 -33.07 16.38
CA GLU A 272 18.17 -32.56 17.14
C GLU A 272 19.12 -31.48 16.53
N GLU A 273 19.23 -30.35 17.24
CA GLU A 273 20.45 -29.50 17.28
C GLU A 273 21.39 -29.96 18.41
N PRO A 274 22.70 -29.56 18.48
CA PRO A 274 23.43 -28.58 17.67
C PRO A 274 24.87 -29.02 17.25
N ASP A 275 25.56 -28.09 16.57
CA ASP A 275 27.02 -27.85 16.47
C ASP A 275 27.75 -28.03 15.12
N ALA A 276 28.32 -26.88 14.71
CA ALA A 276 29.43 -26.59 13.81
C ALA A 276 29.09 -26.04 12.41
N PRO A 277 29.58 -24.83 12.05
CA PRO A 277 29.47 -24.30 10.69
C PRO A 277 30.30 -25.16 9.73
N GLN A 278 29.60 -25.86 8.84
CA GLN A 278 30.19 -26.86 7.95
C GLN A 278 30.91 -26.27 6.72
N TRP A 279 31.10 -24.96 6.65
CA TRP A 279 31.68 -24.29 5.49
C TRP A 279 32.59 -23.14 5.90
N GLU A 280 33.85 -23.17 5.46
CA GLU A 280 34.81 -22.08 5.62
C GLU A 280 34.97 -21.33 4.30
N MET A 281 34.79 -20.00 4.32
CA MET A 281 34.85 -19.16 3.12
C MET A 281 36.16 -18.36 3.07
N TYR A 282 36.81 -18.36 1.91
CA TYR A 282 38.04 -17.61 1.65
C TYR A 282 37.80 -16.61 0.50
N LEU A 283 38.26 -15.37 0.69
CA LEU A 283 38.32 -14.35 -0.34
C LEU A 283 39.71 -14.38 -0.98
N ASP A 284 39.77 -14.63 -2.27
CA ASP A 284 41.01 -14.61 -3.04
C ASP A 284 41.36 -13.17 -3.42
N LEU A 285 42.52 -12.69 -2.98
CA LEU A 285 43.04 -11.34 -3.20
C LEU A 285 44.47 -11.46 -3.73
N GLU A 286 44.71 -11.27 -5.02
CA GLU A 286 46.09 -11.40 -5.53
C GLU A 286 47.04 -10.31 -4.94
N PRO A 287 48.11 -10.68 -4.19
CA PRO A 287 48.55 -12.03 -3.80
C PRO A 287 48.08 -12.48 -2.38
N GLY A 288 47.31 -13.57 -2.30
CA GLY A 288 46.92 -14.25 -1.05
C GLY A 288 45.42 -14.48 -0.84
N MET A 289 45.07 -15.50 -0.05
CA MET A 289 43.68 -15.76 0.35
C MET A 289 43.46 -15.29 1.80
N VAL A 290 42.38 -14.53 2.03
CA VAL A 290 41.96 -14.10 3.37
C VAL A 290 40.73 -14.91 3.78
N LYS A 291 40.80 -15.62 4.91
CA LYS A 291 39.65 -16.30 5.51
C LYS A 291 38.63 -15.25 5.95
N VAL A 292 37.39 -15.38 5.47
CA VAL A 292 36.29 -14.56 5.96
C VAL A 292 35.89 -15.13 7.30
N THR A 293 36.33 -14.48 8.38
CA THR A 293 35.92 -14.85 9.73
C THR A 293 34.45 -14.52 9.92
N ASP A 294 33.68 -15.41 10.56
CA ASP A 294 32.34 -15.08 11.02
C ASP A 294 32.39 -13.78 11.82
N ALA A 295 31.46 -12.87 11.54
CA ALA A 295 31.41 -11.50 12.06
C ALA A 295 31.03 -11.45 13.56
N HIS A 296 31.65 -12.30 14.38
CA HIS A 296 31.42 -12.40 15.83
C HIS A 296 32.49 -11.69 16.67
N GLN A 297 33.41 -10.95 16.03
CA GLN A 297 34.34 -10.06 16.75
C GLN A 297 34.11 -8.61 16.32
N GLY A 298 32.93 -8.09 16.67
CA GLY A 298 32.52 -6.70 16.53
C GLY A 298 31.13 -6.51 17.13
N GLU A 299 30.79 -5.30 17.59
CA GLU A 299 29.44 -4.98 18.08
C GLU A 299 28.39 -5.40 17.03
N VAL A 300 27.59 -6.39 17.39
CA VAL A 300 26.50 -6.92 16.57
C VAL A 300 25.47 -5.81 16.38
N HIS A 301 25.48 -5.15 15.22
CA HIS A 301 24.32 -4.40 14.78
C HIS A 301 23.30 -5.43 14.27
N GLU A 302 22.14 -5.49 14.94
CA GLU A 302 21.05 -6.36 14.52
C GLU A 302 20.64 -6.03 13.07
N PRO A 303 20.43 -7.03 12.20
CA PRO A 303 19.96 -6.80 10.85
C PRO A 303 18.57 -6.13 10.89
N MET A 304 18.46 -4.92 10.33
CA MET A 304 17.21 -4.17 10.22
C MET A 304 16.62 -4.27 8.82
N VAL A 305 15.29 -4.46 8.72
CA VAL A 305 14.54 -4.32 7.48
C VAL A 305 13.98 -2.89 7.41
N SER A 306 14.19 -2.21 6.28
CA SER A 306 13.63 -0.88 6.01
C SER A 306 13.08 -0.83 4.59
N LYS A 307 11.87 -0.30 4.41
CA LYS A 307 11.23 -0.14 3.10
C LYS A 307 11.51 1.25 2.56
N ALA A 308 12.18 1.34 1.41
CA ALA A 308 12.37 2.61 0.71
C ALA A 308 11.13 2.92 -0.15
N GLU A 309 10.47 4.05 0.12
CA GLU A 309 9.44 4.56 -0.80
C GLU A 309 10.08 5.26 -2.01
N VAL A 310 9.39 5.21 -3.16
CA VAL A 310 9.85 5.87 -4.39
C VAL A 310 9.58 7.36 -4.28
N SER A 311 10.53 8.11 -3.74
CA SER A 311 10.47 9.58 -3.66
C SER A 311 10.74 10.24 -5.02
N PHE A 312 10.08 11.37 -5.27
CA PHE A 312 10.39 12.22 -6.42
C PHE A 312 11.76 12.88 -6.22
N THR A 313 12.56 12.94 -7.28
CA THR A 313 13.81 13.69 -7.28
C THR A 313 13.49 15.18 -7.39
N ARG A 314 13.91 15.95 -6.38
CA ARG A 314 13.73 17.40 -6.37
C ARG A 314 14.85 18.11 -7.14
N GLY A 315 14.53 19.26 -7.73
CA GLY A 315 15.51 20.09 -8.44
C GLY A 315 16.07 19.42 -9.68
N ILE A 316 15.21 18.75 -10.46
CA ILE A 316 15.68 17.95 -11.60
C ILE A 316 16.39 18.80 -12.66
N GLU A 317 15.95 20.03 -12.89
CA GLU A 317 16.51 20.89 -13.94
C GLU A 317 17.91 21.39 -13.57
N GLU A 318 18.17 21.66 -12.29
CA GLU A 318 19.51 21.94 -11.77
C GLU A 318 20.43 20.74 -11.98
N ILE A 319 19.94 19.53 -11.67
CA ILE A 319 20.69 18.28 -11.86
C ILE A 319 21.05 18.08 -13.33
N LEU A 320 20.12 18.33 -14.24
CA LEU A 320 20.36 18.18 -15.68
C LEU A 320 21.35 19.22 -16.20
N SER A 321 21.29 20.46 -15.71
CA SER A 321 22.25 21.50 -16.08
C SER A 321 23.68 21.21 -15.60
N GLY A 322 23.81 20.47 -14.49
CA GLY A 322 25.07 20.08 -13.87
C GLY A 322 25.69 18.80 -14.43
N LEU A 323 25.07 18.16 -15.43
CA LEU A 323 25.63 16.96 -16.05
C LEU A 323 26.97 17.28 -16.71
N THR A 324 27.89 16.33 -16.61
CA THR A 324 29.20 16.37 -17.28
C THR A 324 29.35 15.24 -18.32
N GLY A 325 28.29 14.48 -18.54
CA GLY A 325 28.17 13.43 -19.53
C GLY A 325 26.74 12.86 -19.59
N PRO A 326 26.50 11.87 -20.46
CA PRO A 326 25.21 11.19 -20.60
C PRO A 326 24.66 10.64 -19.28
N LEU A 327 23.34 10.68 -19.14
CA LEU A 327 22.63 10.21 -17.97
C LEU A 327 22.51 8.67 -17.99
N ASP A 328 22.85 8.00 -16.89
CA ASP A 328 22.79 6.52 -16.78
C ASP A 328 21.62 6.00 -15.93
N VAL A 329 20.91 6.87 -15.20
CA VAL A 329 19.84 6.48 -14.27
C VAL A 329 18.53 7.19 -14.61
N THR A 330 17.40 6.53 -14.36
CA THR A 330 16.08 7.13 -14.50
C THR A 330 15.68 7.84 -13.21
N TYR A 331 15.19 9.08 -13.33
CA TYR A 331 14.64 9.84 -12.20
C TYR A 331 13.14 10.05 -12.36
N ASN A 332 12.41 9.92 -11.25
CA ASN A 332 10.99 10.28 -11.17
C ASN A 332 10.87 11.76 -10.82
N VAL A 333 10.09 12.50 -11.60
CA VAL A 333 9.96 13.95 -11.45
C VAL A 333 8.56 14.29 -10.96
N SER A 334 8.47 15.20 -9.98
CA SER A 334 7.18 15.65 -9.48
C SER A 334 6.43 16.48 -10.55
N PRO A 335 5.10 16.38 -10.63
CA PRO A 335 4.32 17.22 -11.55
C PRO A 335 4.52 18.72 -11.29
N GLU A 336 4.70 19.13 -10.04
CA GLU A 336 4.90 20.53 -9.66
C GLU A 336 6.15 21.15 -10.31
N GLU A 337 7.28 20.42 -10.35
CA GLU A 337 8.50 20.88 -11.01
C GLU A 337 8.33 20.92 -12.53
N VAL A 338 7.64 19.94 -13.11
CA VAL A 338 7.32 19.94 -14.53
C VAL A 338 6.45 21.12 -14.92
N MET A 339 5.50 21.51 -14.07
CA MET A 339 4.64 22.67 -14.32
C MET A 339 5.42 24.00 -14.23
N LYS A 340 6.46 24.09 -13.40
CA LYS A 340 7.35 25.27 -13.35
C LYS A 340 8.17 25.42 -14.64
N ASP A 341 8.62 24.32 -15.23
CA ASP A 341 9.44 24.28 -16.45
C ASP A 341 8.69 23.71 -17.67
N LEU A 342 7.40 24.02 -17.81
CA LEU A 342 6.50 23.37 -18.76
C LEU A 342 7.00 23.38 -20.22
N GLU A 343 7.65 24.46 -20.65
CA GLU A 343 8.17 24.58 -22.02
C GLU A 343 9.25 23.54 -22.35
N LYS A 344 10.09 23.17 -21.38
CA LYS A 344 11.12 22.14 -21.57
C LYS A 344 10.51 20.73 -21.66
N TRP A 345 9.36 20.53 -21.03
CA TRP A 345 8.64 19.25 -20.97
C TRP A 345 7.58 19.11 -22.07
N ARG A 346 7.15 20.22 -22.69
CA ARG A 346 6.17 20.28 -23.78
C ARG A 346 6.46 19.28 -24.91
N PRO A 347 7.69 19.13 -25.43
CA PRO A 347 7.96 18.16 -26.50
C PRO A 347 7.67 16.72 -26.09
N ALA A 348 7.98 16.34 -24.84
CA ALA A 348 7.74 15.00 -24.32
C ALA A 348 6.23 14.74 -24.13
N ILE A 349 5.49 15.73 -23.64
CA ILE A 349 4.03 15.67 -23.46
C ILE A 349 3.34 15.55 -24.82
N LEU A 350 3.68 16.40 -25.78
CA LEU A 350 3.08 16.36 -27.12
C LEU A 350 3.38 15.05 -27.85
N LYS A 351 4.59 14.50 -27.68
CA LYS A 351 4.95 13.20 -28.24
C LYS A 351 4.07 12.07 -27.69
N GLU A 352 3.82 12.08 -26.38
CA GLU A 352 2.92 11.10 -25.72
C GLU A 352 1.48 11.26 -26.20
N VAL A 353 0.95 12.49 -26.19
CA VAL A 353 -0.41 12.79 -26.65
C VAL A 353 -0.60 12.35 -28.10
N LYS A 354 0.33 12.69 -29.00
CA LYS A 354 0.27 12.28 -30.41
C LYS A 354 0.28 10.75 -30.57
N GLY A 355 1.07 10.03 -29.77
CA GLY A 355 1.10 8.57 -29.79
C GLY A 355 -0.21 7.93 -29.34
N ILE A 356 -0.94 8.58 -28.43
CA ILE A 356 -2.23 8.13 -27.93
C ILE A 356 -3.36 8.49 -28.91
N GLU A 357 -3.29 9.66 -29.55
CA GLU A 357 -4.31 10.15 -30.49
C GLU A 357 -4.59 9.19 -31.65
N GLU A 358 -3.59 8.39 -32.06
CA GLU A 358 -3.76 7.36 -33.09
C GLU A 358 -4.62 6.17 -32.64
N ALA A 359 -4.87 6.04 -31.33
CA ALA A 359 -5.52 4.89 -30.71
C ALA A 359 -6.79 5.24 -29.92
N ILE A 360 -7.14 6.52 -29.76
CA ILE A 360 -8.29 6.96 -28.95
C ILE A 360 -9.32 7.74 -29.77
N THR A 361 -10.59 7.65 -29.36
CA THR A 361 -11.65 8.53 -29.88
C THR A 361 -11.82 9.74 -28.97
N LYS A 362 -11.62 10.95 -29.49
CA LYS A 362 -11.83 12.19 -28.73
C LYS A 362 -13.33 12.49 -28.60
N LEU A 363 -13.81 12.61 -27.36
CA LEU A 363 -15.21 12.94 -27.07
C LEU A 363 -15.31 14.38 -26.54
N HIS A 364 -15.81 15.29 -27.37
CA HIS A 364 -15.97 16.70 -26.98
C HIS A 364 -17.20 16.90 -26.09
N GLN A 365 -17.10 17.84 -25.14
CA GLN A 365 -18.22 18.19 -24.27
C GLN A 365 -19.42 18.71 -25.09
N GLY A 366 -20.63 18.33 -24.70
CA GLY A 366 -21.87 18.73 -25.38
C GLY A 366 -22.21 17.96 -26.67
N THR A 367 -21.35 17.05 -27.14
CA THR A 367 -21.65 16.27 -28.35
C THR A 367 -22.59 15.09 -28.09
N VAL A 368 -23.45 14.78 -29.06
CA VAL A 368 -24.34 13.61 -29.05
C VAL A 368 -23.52 12.31 -28.94
N LEU A 369 -22.37 12.26 -29.61
CA LEU A 369 -21.45 11.13 -29.56
C LEU A 369 -20.99 10.88 -28.11
N ARG A 370 -20.58 11.91 -27.36
CA ARG A 370 -20.23 11.77 -25.95
C ARG A 370 -21.38 11.21 -25.11
N GLN A 371 -22.62 11.68 -25.32
CA GLN A 371 -23.78 11.19 -24.59
C GLN A 371 -24.05 9.70 -24.86
N GLN A 372 -23.98 9.28 -26.13
CA GLN A 372 -24.14 7.88 -26.55
C GLN A 372 -23.08 6.96 -25.94
N TRP A 373 -21.81 7.37 -25.99
CA TRP A 373 -20.72 6.60 -25.39
C TRP A 373 -20.86 6.52 -23.88
N VAL A 374 -21.23 7.61 -23.20
CA VAL A 374 -21.39 7.61 -21.74
C VAL A 374 -22.60 6.77 -21.28
N SER A 375 -23.64 6.66 -22.11
CA SER A 375 -24.83 5.85 -21.82
C SER A 375 -24.67 4.37 -22.18
N THR A 376 -23.53 3.98 -22.78
CA THR A 376 -23.31 2.58 -23.20
C THR A 376 -23.05 1.71 -21.96
N PRO A 377 -23.79 0.61 -21.76
CA PRO A 377 -23.56 -0.30 -20.65
C PRO A 377 -22.14 -0.89 -20.69
N GLY A 378 -21.47 -0.98 -19.53
CA GLY A 378 -20.10 -1.53 -19.42
C GLY A 378 -18.96 -0.53 -19.61
N VAL A 379 -19.27 0.76 -19.82
CA VAL A 379 -18.27 1.83 -19.92
C VAL A 379 -17.70 2.18 -18.55
N GLN A 380 -16.38 2.16 -18.43
CA GLN A 380 -15.67 2.47 -17.18
C GLN A 380 -15.12 3.88 -17.22
N ARG A 381 -15.39 4.67 -16.17
CA ARG A 381 -14.84 6.02 -16.04
C ARG A 381 -13.58 6.00 -15.18
N LEU A 382 -12.42 6.14 -15.81
CA LEU A 382 -11.14 6.02 -15.11
C LEU A 382 -10.38 7.34 -15.10
N PRO A 383 -9.89 7.79 -13.93
CA PRO A 383 -9.08 8.98 -13.86
C PRO A 383 -7.72 8.72 -14.49
N THR A 384 -7.19 9.78 -15.10
CA THR A 384 -5.90 9.74 -15.79
C THR A 384 -4.99 10.81 -15.23
N LYS A 385 -3.69 10.51 -15.15
CA LYS A 385 -2.67 11.48 -14.75
C LYS A 385 -1.44 11.34 -15.65
N PHE A 386 -0.63 12.40 -15.71
CA PHE A 386 0.70 12.28 -16.27
C PHE A 386 1.70 11.82 -15.21
N VAL A 387 2.61 10.93 -15.62
CA VAL A 387 3.80 10.56 -14.87
C VAL A 387 5.01 11.02 -15.66
N PHE A 388 5.93 11.70 -14.97
CA PHE A 388 7.10 12.32 -15.58
C PHE A 388 8.38 11.66 -15.09
N THR A 389 9.25 11.36 -16.05
CA THR A 389 10.57 10.77 -15.78
C THR A 389 11.63 11.39 -16.67
N VAL A 390 12.86 11.46 -16.18
CA VAL A 390 14.03 11.68 -17.03
C VAL A 390 14.77 10.37 -17.15
N LYS A 391 15.11 9.97 -18.38
CA LYS A 391 15.74 8.69 -18.68
C LYS A 391 17.09 8.87 -19.37
N PRO A 392 17.97 7.85 -19.27
CA PRO A 392 19.13 7.72 -20.14
C PRO A 392 18.76 7.84 -21.62
N ASN A 393 19.59 8.54 -22.39
CA ASN A 393 19.44 8.58 -23.83
C ASN A 393 20.49 7.68 -24.48
N ASP A 394 20.02 6.57 -25.05
CA ASP A 394 20.87 5.55 -25.69
C ASP A 394 21.54 6.07 -26.97
N LYS A 395 21.16 7.27 -27.43
CA LYS A 395 21.71 7.99 -28.58
C LYS A 395 22.40 9.30 -28.17
N ALA A 396 22.88 9.39 -26.93
CA ALA A 396 23.57 10.58 -26.45
C ALA A 396 24.90 10.77 -27.20
N ASP A 397 25.14 11.99 -27.66
CA ASP A 397 26.40 12.44 -28.23
C ASP A 397 27.22 13.11 -27.12
N LEU A 398 28.44 12.62 -26.88
CA LEU A 398 29.36 13.18 -25.87
C LEU A 398 29.72 14.64 -26.14
N SER A 399 29.58 15.12 -27.38
CA SER A 399 29.86 16.50 -27.76
C SER A 399 28.66 17.44 -27.59
N ASP A 400 27.45 16.92 -27.41
CA ASP A 400 26.22 17.71 -27.26
C ASP A 400 25.46 17.35 -25.98
N ALA A 401 25.61 18.22 -24.97
CA ALA A 401 24.97 18.07 -23.66
C ALA A 401 23.44 18.03 -23.71
N SER A 402 22.81 18.59 -24.76
CA SER A 402 21.35 18.56 -24.91
C SER A 402 20.82 17.15 -25.22
N THR A 403 21.69 16.25 -25.69
CA THR A 403 21.36 14.86 -26.03
C THR A 403 21.61 13.88 -24.89
N TRP A 404 22.18 14.33 -23.77
CA TRP A 404 22.62 13.45 -22.68
C TRP A 404 21.49 12.75 -21.92
N TYR A 405 20.25 13.22 -22.09
CA TYR A 405 19.09 12.67 -21.41
C TYR A 405 17.83 12.82 -22.25
N LYS A 406 16.79 12.07 -21.91
CA LYS A 406 15.46 12.20 -22.52
C LYS A 406 14.40 12.43 -21.46
N ARG A 407 13.68 13.55 -21.57
CA ARG A 407 12.44 13.78 -20.81
C ARG A 407 11.34 12.86 -21.36
N LYS A 408 10.61 12.21 -20.48
CA LYS A 408 9.52 11.28 -20.85
C LYS A 408 8.29 11.57 -20.00
N ALA A 409 7.20 11.90 -20.67
CA ALA A 409 5.87 11.97 -20.11
C ALA A 409 5.12 10.68 -20.48
N ARG A 410 4.31 10.16 -19.57
CA ARG A 410 3.38 9.07 -19.84
C ARG A 410 2.01 9.42 -19.31
N LEU A 411 0.98 9.32 -20.14
CA LEU A 411 -0.39 9.39 -19.65
C LEU A 411 -0.75 8.01 -19.12
N VAL A 412 -1.07 7.93 -17.83
CA VAL A 412 -1.45 6.68 -17.19
C VAL A 412 -2.91 6.76 -16.77
N ILE A 413 -3.59 5.64 -16.91
CA ILE A 413 -4.95 5.43 -16.44
C ILE A 413 -4.84 4.68 -15.11
N CYS A 414 -5.67 5.05 -14.14
CA CYS A 414 -5.68 4.35 -12.85
C CYS A 414 -6.27 2.94 -13.02
N GLY A 415 -5.41 1.93 -13.21
CA GLY A 415 -5.80 0.52 -13.30
C GLY A 415 -6.55 0.03 -12.05
N ASN A 416 -6.29 0.62 -10.88
CA ASN A 416 -6.97 0.28 -9.63
C ASN A 416 -8.47 0.60 -9.64
N LEU A 417 -8.91 1.51 -10.52
CA LEU A 417 -10.33 1.88 -10.65
C LEU A 417 -11.03 1.14 -11.80
N ALA A 418 -10.29 0.34 -12.59
CA ALA A 418 -10.85 -0.49 -13.65
C ALA A 418 -11.68 -1.62 -13.03
N THR A 419 -12.82 -1.98 -13.65
CA THR A 419 -13.57 -3.18 -13.24
C THR A 419 -12.72 -4.40 -13.51
N ASN A 420 -12.50 -5.18 -12.46
CA ASN A 420 -11.69 -6.38 -12.46
C ASN A 420 -12.42 -7.47 -13.26
N ASP A 421 -11.89 -7.82 -14.43
CA ASP A 421 -12.35 -8.92 -15.28
C ASP A 421 -11.59 -10.23 -15.00
N GLY A 422 -10.82 -10.27 -13.90
CA GLY A 422 -9.94 -11.39 -13.54
C GLY A 422 -8.56 -11.31 -14.17
N SER A 423 -8.27 -10.29 -14.98
CA SER A 423 -6.93 -10.07 -15.52
C SER A 423 -6.02 -9.34 -14.51
N GLN A 424 -4.76 -9.81 -14.39
CA GLN A 424 -3.74 -9.08 -13.63
C GLN A 424 -3.45 -7.74 -14.33
N VAL A 425 -3.96 -6.65 -13.75
CA VAL A 425 -3.71 -5.27 -14.22
C VAL A 425 -2.33 -4.73 -13.83
N TYR A 426 -1.51 -5.56 -13.16
CA TYR A 426 -0.16 -5.24 -12.74
C TYR A 426 0.84 -6.10 -13.51
N ALA A 427 1.69 -5.47 -14.30
CA ALA A 427 2.82 -6.14 -14.93
C ALA A 427 4.01 -6.10 -13.96
N GLU A 428 4.18 -7.13 -13.13
CA GLU A 428 5.42 -7.28 -12.37
C GLU A 428 6.59 -7.41 -13.34
N THR A 429 7.54 -6.50 -13.24
CA THR A 429 8.80 -6.64 -13.99
C THR A 429 9.64 -7.67 -13.27
N ALA A 430 10.20 -8.65 -13.99
CA ALA A 430 11.09 -9.64 -13.39
C ALA A 430 12.22 -8.91 -12.61
N PRO A 431 12.47 -9.30 -11.35
CA PRO A 431 13.54 -8.69 -10.55
C PRO A 431 14.90 -8.91 -11.22
N ALA A 432 15.83 -7.98 -11.00
CA ALA A 432 17.12 -7.98 -11.68
C ALA A 432 17.93 -9.27 -11.42
N GLU A 433 17.76 -9.84 -10.23
CA GLU A 433 18.34 -11.10 -9.78
C GLU A 433 17.84 -12.28 -10.63
N ALA A 434 16.53 -12.33 -10.89
CA ALA A 434 15.93 -13.38 -11.72
C ALA A 434 16.41 -13.29 -13.17
N VAL A 435 16.51 -12.07 -13.72
CA VAL A 435 17.06 -11.85 -15.07
C VAL A 435 18.53 -12.28 -15.14
N ARG A 436 19.36 -11.92 -14.16
CA ARG A 436 20.77 -12.33 -14.10
C ARG A 436 20.90 -13.84 -14.01
N MET A 437 20.11 -14.49 -13.15
CA MET A 437 20.11 -15.95 -13.01
C MET A 437 19.71 -16.64 -14.32
N ALA A 438 18.67 -16.15 -14.99
CA ALA A 438 18.23 -16.68 -16.29
C ALA A 438 19.31 -16.53 -17.37
N LEU A 439 20.03 -15.40 -17.42
CA LEU A 439 21.15 -15.20 -18.34
C LEU A 439 22.32 -16.14 -18.03
N THR A 440 22.63 -16.36 -16.75
CA THR A 440 23.67 -17.31 -16.32
C THR A 440 23.33 -18.74 -16.72
N LEU A 441 22.09 -19.18 -16.50
CA LEU A 441 21.62 -20.50 -16.93
C LEU A 441 21.63 -20.64 -18.45
N SER A 442 21.17 -19.62 -19.16
CA SER A 442 21.20 -19.59 -20.63
C SER A 442 22.63 -19.71 -21.16
N SER A 443 23.60 -19.06 -20.52
CA SER A 443 25.01 -19.19 -20.87
C SER A 443 25.54 -20.60 -20.61
N ARG A 444 25.25 -21.18 -19.44
CA ARG A 444 25.68 -22.54 -19.07
C ARG A 444 25.13 -23.59 -20.05
N ASP A 445 23.86 -23.46 -20.39
CA ASP A 445 23.14 -24.43 -21.21
C ASP A 445 23.24 -24.11 -22.72
N SER A 446 24.08 -23.12 -23.08
CA SER A 446 24.34 -22.67 -24.46
C SER A 446 23.08 -22.23 -25.23
N TRP A 447 22.13 -21.61 -24.53
CA TRP A 447 20.91 -21.06 -25.11
C TRP A 447 21.13 -19.66 -25.67
N CYS A 448 20.44 -19.36 -26.77
CA CYS A 448 20.40 -18.01 -27.33
C CYS A 448 19.29 -17.20 -26.65
N VAL A 449 19.63 -15.99 -26.21
CA VAL A 449 18.68 -15.04 -25.62
C VAL A 449 18.37 -13.96 -26.64
N ALA A 450 17.09 -13.70 -26.88
CA ALA A 450 16.62 -12.60 -27.72
C ALA A 450 15.73 -11.66 -26.91
N ILE A 451 15.83 -10.36 -27.21
CA ILE A 451 14.99 -9.32 -26.58
C ILE A 451 14.09 -8.73 -27.66
N LEU A 452 12.81 -8.62 -27.36
CA LEU A 452 11.82 -8.00 -28.23
C LEU A 452 11.12 -6.88 -27.46
N ASP A 453 11.33 -5.64 -27.89
CA ASP A 453 10.70 -4.47 -27.29
C ASP A 453 9.36 -4.20 -27.97
N VAL A 454 8.25 -4.42 -27.25
CA VAL A 454 6.90 -4.15 -27.74
C VAL A 454 6.49 -2.73 -27.34
N VAL A 455 6.59 -1.79 -28.29
CA VAL A 455 6.19 -0.40 -28.06
C VAL A 455 4.67 -0.25 -28.18
N ALA A 456 4.05 0.39 -27.18
CA ALA A 456 2.62 0.72 -27.17
C ALA A 456 1.67 -0.50 -27.32
N ALA A 457 2.10 -1.66 -26.80
CA ALA A 457 1.36 -2.93 -26.85
C ALA A 457 -0.13 -2.76 -26.50
N PHE A 458 -0.41 -2.13 -25.35
CA PHE A 458 -1.78 -1.98 -24.84
C PHE A 458 -2.59 -0.93 -25.60
N LEU A 459 -1.99 0.21 -25.94
CA LEU A 459 -2.72 1.32 -26.57
C LEU A 459 -3.16 0.98 -28.00
N ARG A 460 -2.33 0.27 -28.78
CA ARG A 460 -2.63 -0.04 -30.19
C ARG A 460 -3.26 -1.41 -30.38
N THR A 461 -3.59 -2.12 -29.30
CA THR A 461 -4.30 -3.40 -29.41
C THR A 461 -5.71 -3.13 -29.94
N PRO A 462 -6.14 -3.76 -31.05
CA PRO A 462 -7.47 -3.57 -31.60
C PRO A 462 -8.54 -4.06 -30.60
N LEU A 463 -9.34 -3.11 -30.06
CA LEU A 463 -10.53 -3.39 -29.27
C LEU A 463 -11.77 -3.52 -30.19
N GLY A 464 -12.78 -4.27 -29.77
CA GLY A 464 -14.00 -4.56 -30.54
C GLY A 464 -14.05 -5.97 -31.15
N ARG A 465 -13.21 -6.89 -30.66
CA ARG A 465 -13.25 -8.31 -31.05
C ARG A 465 -14.27 -9.10 -30.22
N SER A 466 -14.64 -8.59 -29.05
CA SER A 466 -15.65 -9.16 -28.18
C SER A 466 -16.64 -8.08 -27.71
N PRO A 467 -17.94 -8.40 -27.55
CA PRO A 467 -18.91 -7.54 -26.86
C PRO A 467 -18.52 -7.20 -25.41
N ARG A 468 -17.53 -7.89 -24.85
CA ARG A 468 -17.02 -7.71 -23.49
C ARG A 468 -15.77 -6.81 -23.42
N ASP A 469 -15.26 -6.33 -24.55
CA ASP A 469 -14.05 -5.51 -24.54
C ASP A 469 -14.30 -4.22 -23.72
N PRO A 470 -13.42 -3.89 -22.77
CA PRO A 470 -13.65 -2.78 -21.85
C PRO A 470 -13.59 -1.45 -22.60
N ILE A 471 -14.67 -0.68 -22.51
CA ILE A 471 -14.70 0.68 -23.02
C ILE A 471 -14.27 1.62 -21.88
N VAL A 472 -13.11 2.24 -22.02
CA VAL A 472 -12.58 3.18 -21.03
C VAL A 472 -12.88 4.62 -21.45
N TYR A 473 -13.59 5.33 -20.59
CA TYR A 473 -13.84 6.76 -20.69
C TYR A 473 -12.94 7.53 -19.73
N CYS A 474 -12.09 8.41 -20.25
CA CYS A 474 -11.22 9.26 -19.46
C CYS A 474 -11.79 10.68 -19.40
N PRO A 475 -12.44 11.11 -18.30
CA PRO A 475 -12.84 12.50 -18.14
C PRO A 475 -11.59 13.37 -17.98
N THR A 476 -11.38 14.32 -18.87
CA THR A 476 -10.44 15.41 -18.61
C THR A 476 -11.03 16.29 -17.50
N THR A 477 -10.45 16.22 -16.31
CA THR A 477 -10.64 17.27 -15.29
C THR A 477 -10.16 18.57 -15.91
N THR A 478 -11.10 19.49 -16.16
CA THR A 478 -10.76 20.90 -16.36
C THR A 478 -10.00 21.36 -15.14
N ALA A 479 -8.73 21.72 -15.32
CA ALA A 479 -8.02 22.54 -14.36
C ALA A 479 -8.82 23.85 -14.22
N THR A 480 -9.40 24.05 -13.04
CA THR A 480 -9.80 25.38 -12.57
C THR A 480 -8.58 26.10 -12.04
#